data_AF-A0A0Q5HAF7-F1
#
_entry.id   AF-A0A0Q5HAF7-F1
#
_cell.length_a   1.000
_cell.length_b   1.000
_cell.length_c   1.000
_cell.angle_alpha   90.00
_cell.angle_beta   90.00
_cell.angle_gamma   90.00
#
_symmetry.space_group_name_H-M   'P 1'
#
loop_
_entity.id
_entity.type
_entity.pdbx_description
1 polymer ?
#
loop_
_entity_poly.entity_id
_entity_poly.type
_entity_poly.pdbx_seq_one_letter_code
_entity_poly.pdbx_strand_id
1 'polypeptide(L)'
;MPEAPTILRIAGFGLLVLASTVLGGCRTDAAPLTAVGAPAPNAAEIRYIRDTGSAIYRRQPFERTRGFVAGVAASGYAVCLRAPMRDGRLDHTLLILQRRIEGAVSQVEDDATILRASADVGPCRNRSDWVPAR
;
A
#
# COMPACT_ATOMS: atom_id res chain seq x y z
N MET A 1 5.64 -2.75 62.78
CA MET A 1 6.13 -3.15 64.11
C MET A 1 5.00 -3.85 64.84
N PRO A 2 5.11 -5.13 65.20
CA PRO A 2 6.21 -6.05 64.88
C PRO A 2 6.23 -6.44 63.38
N GLU A 3 6.71 -7.63 63.00
CA GLU A 3 8.09 -7.95 62.57
C GLU A 3 8.07 -9.25 61.72
N ALA A 4 9.23 -9.75 61.26
CA ALA A 4 9.40 -11.00 60.48
C ALA A 4 10.07 -12.13 61.29
N PRO A 5 10.09 -13.38 60.78
CA PRO A 5 11.38 -13.88 60.26
C PRO A 5 11.24 -14.66 58.92
N THR A 6 12.13 -14.59 57.91
CA THR A 6 13.60 -14.49 57.86
C THR A 6 14.31 -15.87 57.80
N ILE A 7 14.58 -16.30 56.55
CA ILE A 7 15.87 -16.87 56.05
C ILE A 7 16.15 -18.41 56.01
N LEU A 8 16.96 -18.79 54.99
CA LEU A 8 17.78 -20.03 54.79
C LEU A 8 17.04 -21.35 54.41
N ARG A 9 17.54 -22.26 53.53
CA ARG A 9 18.68 -22.21 52.56
C ARG A 9 18.71 -23.45 51.60
N ILE A 10 19.69 -23.42 50.67
CA ILE A 10 20.44 -24.57 50.07
C ILE A 10 19.91 -25.24 48.78
N ALA A 11 20.63 -24.91 47.70
CA ALA A 11 21.13 -25.74 46.59
C ALA A 11 20.25 -26.78 45.87
N GLY A 12 20.03 -26.53 44.57
CA GLY A 12 20.00 -27.55 43.53
C GLY A 12 21.00 -27.18 42.42
N PHE A 13 22.15 -27.85 42.34
CA PHE A 13 23.25 -27.49 41.42
C PHE A 13 23.02 -28.09 40.03
N GLY A 14 22.12 -27.47 39.25
CA GLY A 14 21.68 -27.97 37.93
C GLY A 14 22.59 -27.54 36.76
N LEU A 15 23.74 -28.20 36.60
CA LEU A 15 24.60 -28.03 35.41
C LEU A 15 23.92 -28.63 34.17
N LEU A 16 23.48 -27.82 33.21
CA LEU A 16 23.01 -28.32 31.91
C LEU A 16 23.40 -27.43 30.73
N VAL A 17 24.61 -27.72 30.21
CA VAL A 17 25.02 -27.81 28.80
C VAL A 17 24.48 -26.77 27.80
N LEU A 18 25.42 -26.11 27.09
CA LEU A 18 25.12 -25.22 25.97
C LEU A 18 24.43 -25.94 24.81
N ALA A 19 23.37 -25.34 24.28
CA ALA A 19 22.85 -25.63 22.95
C ALA A 19 22.76 -24.32 22.15
N SER A 20 23.88 -23.94 21.52
CA SER A 20 23.96 -22.74 20.67
C SER A 20 23.11 -22.93 19.42
N THR A 21 21.83 -22.53 19.46
CA THR A 21 20.98 -22.50 18.28
C THR A 21 21.55 -21.50 17.29
N VAL A 22 22.17 -22.03 16.23
CA VAL A 22 22.73 -21.25 15.13
C VAL A 22 21.65 -20.30 14.63
N LEU A 23 21.96 -19.00 14.65
CA LEU A 23 21.20 -17.98 13.93
C LEU A 23 21.34 -18.27 12.44
N GLY A 24 20.46 -19.17 11.96
CA GLY A 24 20.32 -19.52 10.56
C GLY A 24 19.95 -18.26 9.80
N GLY A 25 20.96 -17.58 9.25
CA GLY A 25 20.79 -16.31 8.59
C GLY A 25 19.87 -16.49 7.39
N CYS A 26 18.61 -16.09 7.53
CA CYS A 26 17.65 -15.98 6.44
C CYS A 26 18.13 -14.90 5.47
N ARG A 27 19.12 -15.25 4.63
CA ARG A 27 19.24 -14.72 3.28
C ARG A 27 18.01 -15.19 2.53
N THR A 28 16.90 -14.48 2.76
CA THR A 28 15.88 -14.31 1.75
C THR A 28 16.59 -13.63 0.59
N ASP A 29 17.12 -14.45 -0.33
CA ASP A 29 17.43 -13.99 -1.66
C ASP A 29 16.08 -13.61 -2.27
N ALA A 30 15.71 -12.35 -2.06
CA ALA A 30 14.57 -11.72 -2.68
C ALA A 30 14.97 -11.49 -4.14
N ALA A 31 15.10 -12.60 -4.88
CA ALA A 31 15.24 -12.63 -6.32
C ALA A 31 14.28 -11.58 -6.86
N PRO A 32 14.80 -10.55 -7.56
CA PRO A 32 14.02 -9.36 -7.83
C PRO A 32 12.75 -9.79 -8.53
N LEU A 33 11.61 -9.61 -7.87
CA LEU A 33 10.32 -9.96 -8.44
C LEU A 33 10.19 -9.12 -9.71
N THR A 34 10.46 -9.75 -10.85
CA THR A 34 10.39 -9.14 -12.17
C THR A 34 8.93 -8.80 -12.37
N ALA A 35 8.55 -7.61 -11.93
CA ALA A 35 7.18 -7.22 -11.76
C ALA A 35 6.54 -7.16 -13.15
N VAL A 36 5.91 -8.28 -13.53
CA VAL A 36 5.17 -8.44 -14.78
C VAL A 36 4.20 -7.28 -14.81
N GLY A 37 4.51 -6.30 -15.67
CA GLY A 37 4.07 -4.92 -15.46
C GLY A 37 2.57 -4.86 -15.32
N ALA A 38 2.09 -4.57 -14.11
CA ALA A 38 0.67 -4.57 -13.80
C ALA A 38 -0.06 -3.71 -14.85
N PRO A 39 -1.07 -4.26 -15.54
CA PRO A 39 -1.41 -3.82 -16.88
C PRO A 39 -1.69 -2.32 -16.98
N ALA A 40 -1.41 -1.74 -18.13
CA ALA A 40 -1.77 -0.34 -18.37
C ALA A 40 -3.30 -0.19 -18.35
N PRO A 41 -3.84 0.87 -17.73
CA PRO A 41 -5.21 1.30 -17.94
C PRO A 41 -5.48 1.54 -19.43
N ASN A 42 -6.61 1.04 -19.93
CA ASN A 42 -7.06 1.24 -21.31
C ASN A 42 -7.65 2.66 -21.52
N ALA A 43 -8.05 3.02 -22.74
CA ALA A 43 -8.55 4.37 -23.04
C ALA A 43 -9.81 4.77 -22.25
N ALA A 44 -10.74 3.84 -21.99
CA ALA A 44 -11.95 4.09 -21.19
C ALA A 44 -11.60 4.24 -19.70
N GLU A 45 -10.67 3.42 -19.20
CA GLU A 45 -10.16 3.48 -17.83
C GLU A 45 -9.39 4.77 -17.58
N ILE A 46 -8.52 5.20 -18.51
CA ILE A 46 -7.82 6.50 -18.44
C ILE A 46 -8.83 7.64 -18.38
N ARG A 47 -9.90 7.60 -19.19
CA ARG A 47 -10.97 8.60 -19.14
C ARG A 47 -11.69 8.61 -17.79
N TYR A 48 -12.08 7.45 -17.27
CA TYR A 48 -12.72 7.35 -15.95
C TYR A 48 -11.79 7.88 -14.84
N ILE A 49 -10.52 7.45 -14.82
CA ILE A 49 -9.50 7.92 -13.87
C ILE A 49 -9.34 9.45 -13.94
N ARG A 50 -9.31 10.03 -15.15
CA ARG A 50 -9.23 11.48 -15.35
C ARG A 50 -10.48 12.19 -14.82
N ASP A 51 -11.65 11.75 -15.25
CA ASP A 51 -12.91 12.44 -14.99
C ASP A 51 -13.25 12.36 -13.48
N THR A 52 -13.04 11.20 -12.85
CA THR A 52 -13.16 10.98 -11.39
C THR A 52 -12.07 11.70 -10.59
N GLY A 53 -10.81 11.65 -11.01
CA GLY A 53 -9.72 12.40 -10.37
C GLY A 53 -9.92 13.92 -10.45
N SER A 54 -10.52 14.42 -11.53
CA SER A 54 -10.91 15.82 -11.68
C SER A 54 -12.01 16.23 -10.69
N ALA A 55 -12.88 15.32 -10.28
CA ALA A 55 -13.83 15.57 -9.19
C ALA A 55 -13.11 15.59 -7.82
N ILE A 56 -12.29 14.57 -7.53
CA ILE A 56 -11.52 14.42 -6.28
C ILE A 56 -10.66 15.67 -5.98
N TYR A 57 -9.92 16.13 -6.99
CA TYR A 57 -9.01 17.28 -6.91
C TYR A 57 -9.63 18.60 -7.39
N ARG A 58 -10.96 18.67 -7.55
CA ARG A 58 -11.70 19.91 -7.87
C ARG A 58 -11.17 20.66 -9.09
N ARG A 59 -10.87 19.92 -10.16
CA ARG A 59 -10.27 20.36 -11.45
C ARG A 59 -8.83 20.91 -11.36
N GLN A 60 -8.14 20.74 -10.23
CA GLN A 60 -6.71 21.00 -10.14
C GLN A 60 -5.91 19.97 -10.97
N PRO A 61 -4.80 20.35 -11.65
CA PRO A 61 -3.90 19.39 -12.29
C PRO A 61 -3.36 18.34 -11.31
N PHE A 62 -3.40 17.08 -11.75
CA PHE A 62 -2.98 15.91 -10.97
C PHE A 62 -2.28 14.86 -11.85
N GLU A 63 -1.61 13.91 -11.21
CA GLU A 63 -0.88 12.81 -11.84
C GLU A 63 -1.45 11.46 -11.39
N ARG A 64 -1.20 10.42 -12.19
CA ARG A 64 -1.52 9.02 -11.89
C ARG A 64 -0.29 8.13 -12.06
N THR A 65 -0.29 6.92 -11.49
CA THR A 65 0.67 5.88 -11.88
C THR A 65 0.46 5.46 -13.34
N ARG A 66 1.53 5.02 -14.01
CA ARG A 66 1.51 4.65 -15.43
C ARG A 66 0.65 3.41 -15.66
N GLY A 67 0.87 2.39 -14.84
CA GLY A 67 0.09 1.15 -14.77
C GLY A 67 -0.78 1.06 -13.50
N PHE A 68 -1.48 -0.05 -13.36
CA PHE A 68 -2.11 -0.41 -12.09
C PHE A 68 -1.07 -0.74 -10.99
N VAL A 69 -1.51 -0.80 -9.74
CA VAL A 69 -0.67 -1.07 -8.57
C VAL A 69 -1.04 -2.44 -7.98
N ALA A 70 -0.21 -3.45 -8.26
CA ALA A 70 -0.43 -4.82 -7.80
C ALA A 70 -0.30 -4.96 -6.27
N GLY A 71 -1.00 -5.94 -5.70
CA GLY A 71 -0.92 -6.30 -4.28
C GLY A 71 -1.61 -5.33 -3.31
N VAL A 72 -2.30 -4.31 -3.81
CA VAL A 72 -2.99 -3.28 -2.99
C VAL A 72 -4.48 -3.57 -2.80
N ALA A 73 -5.12 -4.19 -3.78
CA ALA A 73 -6.49 -4.66 -3.71
C ALA A 73 -6.51 -6.20 -3.85
N ALA A 74 -7.31 -6.90 -3.04
CA ALA A 74 -7.47 -8.35 -3.14
C ALA A 74 -8.20 -8.75 -4.45
N SER A 75 -9.07 -7.87 -4.94
CA SER A 75 -9.72 -7.91 -6.25
C SER A 75 -9.76 -6.48 -6.82
N GLY A 76 -9.62 -6.35 -8.13
CA GLY A 76 -9.72 -5.07 -8.84
C GLY A 76 -8.39 -4.44 -9.24
N TYR A 77 -8.49 -3.25 -9.84
CA TYR A 77 -7.45 -2.57 -10.59
C TYR A 77 -7.17 -1.21 -9.97
N ALA A 78 -6.19 -1.19 -9.07
CA ALA A 78 -5.82 -0.03 -8.26
C ALA A 78 -4.91 0.94 -9.03
N VAL A 79 -5.18 2.25 -8.97
CA VAL A 79 -4.36 3.33 -9.51
C VAL A 79 -4.09 4.35 -8.40
N CYS A 80 -2.83 4.72 -8.22
CA CYS A 80 -2.46 5.81 -7.33
C CYS A 80 -2.54 7.14 -8.09
N LEU A 81 -3.16 8.13 -7.47
CA LEU A 81 -3.29 9.51 -7.93
C LEU A 81 -2.57 10.45 -6.95
N ARG A 82 -2.07 11.60 -7.43
CA ARG A 82 -1.55 12.66 -6.56
C ARG A 82 -1.77 14.06 -7.15
N ALA A 83 -1.99 15.04 -6.28
CA ALA A 83 -1.96 16.46 -6.62
C ALA A 83 -1.17 17.26 -5.54
N PRO A 84 -0.52 18.38 -5.91
CA PRO A 84 0.15 19.23 -4.93
C PRO A 84 -0.85 19.98 -4.03
N MET A 85 -0.55 20.07 -2.74
CA MET A 85 -1.30 20.85 -1.75
C MET A 85 -0.74 22.28 -1.66
N ARG A 86 -1.50 23.20 -1.07
CA ARG A 86 -1.09 24.60 -0.85
C ARG A 86 0.17 24.77 0.01
N ASP A 87 0.51 23.75 0.80
CA ASP A 87 1.69 23.69 1.66
C ASP A 87 2.87 22.93 1.04
N GLY A 88 2.81 22.61 -0.26
CA GLY A 88 3.86 21.89 -0.99
C GLY A 88 3.87 20.37 -0.79
N ARG A 89 3.02 19.81 0.08
CA ARG A 89 2.85 18.35 0.21
C ARG A 89 2.07 17.78 -0.98
N LEU A 90 2.01 16.46 -1.07
CA LEU A 90 1.25 15.73 -2.09
C LEU A 90 0.03 15.03 -1.46
N ASP A 91 -1.16 15.42 -1.88
CA ASP A 91 -2.43 14.76 -1.54
C ASP A 91 -2.59 13.51 -2.41
N HIS A 92 -2.42 12.35 -1.81
CA HIS A 92 -2.48 11.06 -2.49
C HIS A 92 -3.88 10.47 -2.38
N THR A 93 -4.37 9.89 -3.47
CA THR A 93 -5.63 9.12 -3.50
C THR A 93 -5.36 7.78 -4.17
N LEU A 94 -5.95 6.71 -3.65
CA LEU A 94 -5.92 5.37 -4.22
C LEU A 94 -7.31 5.07 -4.80
N LEU A 95 -7.40 4.96 -6.12
CA LEU A 95 -8.64 4.65 -6.86
C LEU A 95 -8.62 3.18 -7.29
N ILE A 96 -9.59 2.38 -6.85
CA ILE A 96 -9.67 0.95 -7.17
C ILE A 96 -10.91 0.70 -8.02
N LEU A 97 -10.73 0.31 -9.27
CA LEU A 97 -11.83 -0.16 -10.12
C LEU A 97 -12.07 -1.65 -9.82
N GLN A 98 -13.27 -2.08 -9.44
CA GLN A 98 -13.51 -3.48 -9.06
C GLN A 98 -13.39 -4.46 -10.25
N ARG A 99 -13.59 -3.95 -11.48
CA ARG A 99 -13.45 -4.68 -12.75
C ARG A 99 -12.76 -3.83 -13.82
N ARG A 100 -12.39 -4.44 -14.96
CA ARG A 100 -11.97 -3.69 -16.16
C ARG A 100 -13.16 -2.89 -16.69
N ILE A 101 -12.90 -1.75 -17.31
CA ILE A 101 -13.92 -0.98 -18.04
C ILE A 101 -13.79 -1.29 -19.54
N GLU A 102 -14.85 -1.81 -20.13
CA GLU A 102 -14.93 -2.15 -21.56
C GLU A 102 -16.04 -1.35 -22.24
N GLY A 103 -15.74 -0.77 -23.41
CA GLY A 103 -16.71 0.02 -24.17
C GLY A 103 -17.03 1.39 -23.55
N ALA A 104 -18.31 1.73 -23.50
CA ALA A 104 -18.80 3.02 -23.03
C ALA A 104 -19.17 2.95 -21.54
N VAL A 105 -18.58 3.84 -20.72
CA VAL A 105 -18.87 3.95 -19.29
C VAL A 105 -20.35 4.25 -19.07
N SER A 106 -21.09 3.30 -18.52
CA SER A 106 -22.45 3.54 -18.02
C SER A 106 -22.39 4.37 -16.74
N GLN A 107 -23.21 5.41 -16.64
CA GLN A 107 -23.24 6.30 -15.45
C GLN A 107 -23.80 5.61 -14.19
N VAL A 108 -24.19 4.34 -14.29
CA VAL A 108 -24.74 3.51 -13.19
C VAL A 108 -23.70 2.49 -12.67
N GLU A 109 -22.59 2.29 -13.39
CA GLU A 109 -21.53 1.34 -13.01
C GLU A 109 -20.46 2.01 -12.15
N ASP A 110 -20.86 2.54 -10.99
CA ASP A 110 -19.98 3.25 -10.06
C ASP A 110 -19.17 2.28 -9.16
N ASP A 111 -18.62 1.23 -9.79
CA ASP A 111 -17.85 0.13 -9.19
C ASP A 111 -16.41 0.56 -8.83
N ALA A 112 -16.26 1.73 -8.20
CA ALA A 112 -14.97 2.33 -7.88
C ALA A 112 -14.85 2.72 -6.40
N THR A 113 -13.80 2.22 -5.75
CA THR A 113 -13.48 2.57 -4.36
C THR A 113 -12.42 3.66 -4.31
N ILE A 114 -12.70 4.77 -3.62
CA ILE A 114 -11.80 5.93 -3.48
C ILE A 114 -11.26 5.97 -2.05
N LEU A 115 -10.01 5.56 -1.87
CA LEU A 115 -9.33 5.52 -0.57
C LEU A 115 -8.36 6.70 -0.42
N ARG A 116 -8.49 7.43 0.69
CA ARG A 116 -7.73 8.67 1.00
C ARG A 116 -7.22 8.73 2.43
N ALA A 117 -7.46 7.70 3.26
CA ALA A 117 -6.87 7.68 4.59
C ALA A 117 -5.36 7.47 4.48
N SER A 118 -4.63 8.00 5.46
CA SER A 118 -3.16 8.02 5.42
C SER A 118 -2.53 6.62 5.41
N ALA A 119 -3.23 5.60 5.93
CA ALA A 119 -2.84 4.19 5.87
C ALA A 119 -2.99 3.62 4.44
N ASP A 120 -4.19 3.70 3.87
CA ASP A 120 -4.54 3.10 2.58
C ASP A 120 -3.65 3.58 1.43
N VAL A 121 -3.27 4.87 1.43
CA VAL A 121 -2.46 5.49 0.38
C VAL A 121 -0.95 5.27 0.56
N GLY A 122 -0.54 4.47 1.55
CA GLY A 122 0.85 4.06 1.77
C GLY A 122 1.57 3.56 0.50
N PRO A 123 1.00 2.63 -0.30
CA PRO A 123 1.59 2.14 -1.55
C PRO A 123 1.84 3.23 -2.60
N CYS A 124 1.14 4.37 -2.54
CA CYS A 124 1.29 5.46 -3.49
C CYS A 124 2.54 6.30 -3.21
N ARG A 125 2.90 6.52 -1.93
CA ARG A 125 3.93 7.50 -1.53
C ARG A 125 5.30 7.24 -2.13
N ASN A 126 5.64 5.96 -2.33
CA ASN A 126 6.96 5.50 -2.79
C ASN A 126 7.00 5.22 -4.31
N ARG A 127 5.96 5.58 -5.07
CA ARG A 127 5.92 5.40 -6.54
C ARG A 127 6.78 6.44 -7.25
N SER A 128 7.36 6.05 -8.39
CA SER A 128 8.15 6.91 -9.27
C SER A 128 7.63 6.96 -10.72
N ASP A 129 6.70 6.09 -11.10
CA ASP A 129 6.16 5.94 -12.46
C ASP A 129 5.02 6.91 -12.80
N TRP A 130 5.05 8.12 -12.23
CA TRP A 130 3.99 9.10 -12.38
C TRP A 130 3.89 9.65 -13.80
N VAL A 131 2.66 9.86 -14.26
CA VAL A 131 2.33 10.51 -15.52
C VAL A 131 1.17 11.50 -15.33
N PRO A 132 1.14 12.64 -16.04
CA PRO A 132 0.01 13.56 -15.99
C PRO A 132 -1.31 12.89 -16.40
N ALA A 133 -2.38 13.09 -15.64
CA ALA A 133 -3.68 12.48 -15.89
C ALA A 133 -4.54 13.34 -16.85
N ARG A 134 -4.02 13.63 -18.05
CA ARG A 134 -4.64 14.52 -19.06
C ARG A 134 -5.48 13.72 -20.07
#